data_AF-A0A015JLY3-F1
#
_entry.id   AF-A0A015JLY3-F1
#
_cell.length_a   1.000
_cell.length_b   1.000
_cell.length_c   1.000
_cell.angle_alpha   90.00
_cell.angle_beta   90.00
_cell.angle_gamma   90.00
#
_symmetry.space_group_name_H-M   'P 1'
#
loop_
_entity.id
_entity.type
_entity.pdbx_description
1 polymer ?
#
loop_
_entity_poly.entity_id
_entity_poly.type
_entity_poly.pdbx_seq_one_letter_code
_entity_poly.pdbx_strand_id
1 'polypeptide(L)'
;MDTIDTFWTCVGVELYIDSPQYFGLNDVKSASDFKLKFRKEQWNDKQVVLFIDEYDELFGAKDDVKSSFLAAIRSIKNTKRSYALWSSVVIGPLSILFLKSDKINVSPFNVKEPFRNPNFTLAQVESLYKAYGKDAKLTIAPEVIKDIYERTNGHAGLVCLCGKAISYSLVKKLDEGRSLDFKLWSKFLVSSLMFNSMIMYLTFKKMVDDLLRPDAKEALDFLRSVFIGFFDFIQINIINERRLADFLTVEGVLIRKSDTEFSYRMSSIFVDGLVRREVIPLLYKSCPTIPVPRIDEDYLKVLDVLIESIRCFDKTIICNAFKRSFKTALVKVGGRQNRMVPRESVYDTELNRILVNWIVNECNFEVTGQWHLIDHADNDEKDKHYYSDITIMTPCQTVVLELLASANKKELNEHFERVLNYAEMLSADDKWIVNFTCEDDATKNPHWPPNDRKFESVNVVHFYHDRKFENVRMSARYISDSGTFSYITDQVIQLQ
;
A
#
# COMPACT_ATOMS: atom_id res chain seq x y z
N MET A 1 16.57 -26.99 -2.04
CA MET A 1 16.60 -28.47 -1.87
C MET A 1 17.12 -29.11 -3.14
N ASP A 2 18.24 -29.85 -3.06
CA ASP A 2 19.00 -30.24 -4.25
C ASP A 2 18.66 -31.61 -4.83
N THR A 3 18.03 -32.52 -4.07
CA THR A 3 17.65 -33.87 -4.54
C THR A 3 16.28 -34.33 -4.02
N ILE A 4 15.67 -35.30 -4.71
CA ILE A 4 14.41 -35.94 -4.31
C ILE A 4 14.55 -36.63 -2.94
N ASP A 5 15.66 -37.32 -2.71
CA ASP A 5 15.87 -38.10 -1.48
C ASP A 5 16.02 -37.18 -0.26
N THR A 6 16.73 -36.06 -0.42
CA THR A 6 16.82 -35.03 0.62
C THR A 6 15.44 -34.46 0.94
N PHE A 7 14.63 -34.13 -0.08
CA PHE A 7 13.28 -33.61 0.11
C PHE A 7 12.40 -34.57 0.93
N TRP A 8 12.30 -35.83 0.54
CA TRP A 8 11.44 -36.79 1.25
C TRP A 8 11.94 -37.13 2.64
N THR A 9 13.27 -37.13 2.84
CA THR A 9 13.85 -37.29 4.18
C THR A 9 13.47 -36.11 5.08
N CYS A 10 13.54 -34.87 4.58
CA CYS A 10 13.06 -33.69 5.33
C CYS A 10 11.57 -33.80 5.65
N VAL A 11 10.73 -34.15 4.67
CA VAL A 11 9.29 -34.38 4.91
C VAL A 11 9.06 -35.43 6.00
N GLY A 12 9.81 -36.53 5.98
CA GLY A 12 9.72 -37.56 7.02
C GLY A 12 10.14 -37.10 8.40
N VAL A 13 11.16 -36.22 8.48
CA VAL A 13 11.59 -35.60 9.75
C VAL A 13 10.51 -34.68 10.29
N GLU A 14 9.92 -33.80 9.47
CA GLU A 14 8.83 -32.91 9.92
C GLU A 14 7.60 -33.70 10.39
N LEU A 15 7.19 -34.74 9.65
CA LEU A 15 6.10 -35.64 10.07
C LEU A 15 6.40 -36.35 11.42
N TYR A 16 7.66 -36.71 11.66
CA TYR A 16 8.09 -37.27 12.94
C TYR A 16 8.04 -36.23 14.06
N ILE A 17 8.48 -35.00 13.82
CA ILE A 17 8.49 -33.92 14.81
C ILE A 17 7.06 -33.54 15.21
N ASP A 18 6.18 -33.33 14.25
CA ASP A 18 4.79 -32.88 14.49
C ASP A 18 3.85 -34.00 14.93
N SER A 19 4.21 -35.25 14.66
CA SER A 19 3.35 -36.41 14.92
C SER A 19 4.14 -37.68 15.29
N PRO A 20 4.98 -37.64 16.35
CA PRO A 20 5.89 -38.73 16.73
C PRO A 20 5.16 -40.01 17.16
N GLN A 21 3.87 -39.92 17.50
CA GLN A 21 3.02 -41.05 17.82
C GLN A 21 2.59 -41.87 16.59
N TYR A 22 2.74 -41.33 15.38
CA TYR A 22 2.33 -41.97 14.12
C TYR A 22 3.50 -42.24 13.16
N PHE A 23 4.57 -41.46 13.26
CA PHE A 23 5.76 -41.57 12.42
C PHE A 23 6.97 -41.87 13.30
N GLY A 24 7.83 -42.78 12.86
CA GLY A 24 9.16 -43.00 13.41
C GLY A 24 10.22 -42.20 12.66
N LEU A 25 11.34 -41.92 13.33
CA LEU A 25 12.51 -41.33 12.68
C LEU A 25 12.97 -42.27 11.55
N ASN A 26 13.03 -41.75 10.31
CA ASN A 26 13.34 -42.49 9.07
C ASN A 26 12.20 -43.31 8.44
N ASP A 27 10.96 -43.21 8.93
CA ASP A 27 9.82 -43.93 8.33
C ASP A 27 9.49 -43.48 6.91
N VAL A 28 9.86 -42.25 6.55
CA VAL A 28 9.62 -41.68 5.23
C VAL A 28 10.93 -41.12 4.69
N LYS A 29 11.48 -41.77 3.65
CA LYS A 29 12.68 -41.32 2.91
C LYS A 29 12.45 -41.17 1.42
N SER A 30 11.28 -41.60 0.94
CA SER A 30 10.89 -41.55 -0.45
C SER A 30 9.38 -41.35 -0.59
N ALA A 31 8.94 -41.01 -1.81
CA ALA A 31 7.52 -40.97 -2.16
C ALA A 31 6.82 -42.33 -1.91
N SER A 32 7.54 -43.45 -2.05
CA SER A 32 6.99 -44.79 -1.81
C SER A 32 6.76 -45.04 -0.34
N ASP A 33 7.69 -44.64 0.52
CA ASP A 33 7.56 -44.77 1.97
C ASP A 33 6.43 -43.90 2.49
N PHE A 34 6.33 -42.66 1.99
CA PHE A 34 5.23 -41.76 2.29
C PHE A 34 3.88 -42.42 1.99
N LYS A 35 3.70 -42.95 0.77
CA LYS A 35 2.49 -43.69 0.39
C LYS A 35 2.26 -44.90 1.30
N LEU A 36 3.28 -45.72 1.55
CA LEU A 36 3.17 -46.92 2.39
C LEU A 36 2.71 -46.56 3.80
N LYS A 37 3.26 -45.49 4.38
CA LYS A 37 2.92 -45.06 5.74
C LYS A 37 1.48 -44.56 5.84
N PHE A 38 0.93 -43.99 4.78
CA PHE A 38 -0.48 -43.58 4.71
C PHE A 38 -1.44 -44.69 4.26
N ARG A 39 -1.01 -45.95 4.14
CA ARG A 39 -1.91 -47.08 3.85
C ARG A 39 -2.94 -47.28 4.95
N LYS A 40 -4.17 -47.63 4.58
CA LYS A 40 -5.30 -47.72 5.52
C LYS A 40 -5.03 -48.68 6.68
N GLU A 41 -4.32 -49.77 6.39
CA GLU A 41 -3.95 -50.81 7.35
C GLU A 41 -3.00 -50.29 8.44
N GLN A 42 -2.19 -49.27 8.16
CA GLN A 42 -1.27 -48.66 9.14
C GLN A 42 -1.98 -47.75 10.15
N TRP A 43 -3.25 -47.40 9.90
CA TRP A 43 -4.00 -46.43 10.68
C TRP A 43 -5.28 -47.01 11.31
N ASN A 44 -5.44 -48.33 11.33
CA ASN A 44 -6.63 -49.00 11.87
C ASN A 44 -7.94 -48.39 11.31
N ASP A 45 -7.99 -48.18 9.99
CA ASP A 45 -9.12 -47.56 9.29
C ASP A 45 -9.48 -46.13 9.69
N LYS A 46 -8.66 -45.44 10.51
CA LYS A 46 -8.84 -44.02 10.80
C LYS A 46 -8.59 -43.17 9.56
N GLN A 47 -9.35 -42.08 9.46
CA GLN A 47 -9.16 -41.07 8.43
C GLN A 47 -8.15 -40.02 8.91
N VAL A 48 -7.22 -39.66 8.03
CA VAL A 48 -6.17 -38.66 8.28
C VAL A 48 -6.39 -37.45 7.39
N VAL A 49 -6.25 -36.26 7.96
CA VAL A 49 -6.19 -35.00 7.21
C VAL A 49 -4.79 -34.42 7.39
N LEU A 50 -4.09 -34.21 6.28
CA LEU A 50 -2.74 -33.62 6.28
C LEU A 50 -2.84 -32.14 5.94
N PHE A 51 -2.38 -31.27 6.84
CA PHE A 51 -2.19 -29.84 6.57
C PHE A 51 -0.73 -29.60 6.20
N ILE A 52 -0.50 -28.82 5.16
CA ILE A 52 0.83 -28.47 4.65
C ILE A 52 0.86 -26.96 4.53
N ASP A 53 1.57 -26.31 5.45
CA ASP A 53 1.78 -24.87 5.40
C ASP A 53 2.95 -24.51 4.46
N GLU A 54 3.02 -23.23 4.07
CA GLU A 54 4.09 -22.67 3.21
C GLU A 54 4.33 -23.48 1.92
N TYR A 55 3.25 -24.00 1.33
CA TYR A 55 3.33 -24.86 0.16
C TYR A 55 3.93 -24.15 -1.07
N ASP A 56 3.94 -22.83 -1.10
CA ASP A 56 4.61 -22.01 -2.12
C ASP A 56 6.13 -22.17 -2.12
N GLU A 57 6.78 -22.60 -1.04
CA GLU A 57 8.23 -22.87 -1.05
C GLU A 57 8.62 -23.91 -2.09
N LEU A 58 7.69 -24.80 -2.44
CA LEU A 58 7.88 -25.81 -3.47
C LEU A 58 8.15 -25.18 -4.86
N PHE A 59 7.80 -23.91 -5.11
CA PHE A 59 8.19 -23.18 -6.33
C PHE A 59 9.71 -23.09 -6.50
N GLY A 60 10.48 -22.96 -5.41
CA GLY A 60 11.94 -22.91 -5.44
C GLY A 60 12.62 -24.27 -5.65
N ALA A 61 11.86 -25.37 -5.62
CA ALA A 61 12.41 -26.72 -5.79
C ALA A 61 12.67 -27.08 -7.27
N LYS A 62 13.59 -28.03 -7.49
CA LYS A 62 13.82 -28.64 -8.81
C LYS A 62 12.55 -29.33 -9.31
N ASP A 63 12.36 -29.34 -10.63
CA ASP A 63 11.14 -29.91 -11.25
C ASP A 63 10.90 -31.38 -10.88
N ASP A 64 11.96 -32.16 -10.73
CA ASP A 64 11.89 -33.56 -10.30
C ASP A 64 11.35 -33.72 -8.88
N VAL A 65 11.65 -32.78 -7.97
CA VAL A 65 11.12 -32.76 -6.60
C VAL A 65 9.62 -32.43 -6.63
N LYS A 66 9.25 -31.36 -7.36
CA LYS A 66 7.85 -30.98 -7.59
C LYS A 66 7.05 -32.15 -8.15
N SER A 67 7.57 -32.77 -9.21
CA SER A 67 6.98 -33.92 -9.87
C SER A 67 6.78 -35.09 -8.91
N SER A 68 7.78 -35.41 -8.10
CA SER A 68 7.75 -36.51 -7.13
C SER A 68 6.65 -36.30 -6.09
N PHE A 69 6.59 -35.12 -5.48
CA PHE A 69 5.58 -34.77 -4.48
C PHE A 69 4.16 -34.80 -5.06
N LEU A 70 3.94 -34.08 -6.18
CA LEU A 70 2.64 -34.00 -6.84
C LEU A 70 2.14 -35.39 -7.30
N ALA A 71 3.05 -36.23 -7.80
CA ALA A 71 2.73 -37.61 -8.18
C ALA A 71 2.31 -38.47 -6.98
N ALA A 72 2.96 -38.32 -5.83
CA ALA A 72 2.62 -39.05 -4.61
C ALA A 72 1.19 -38.71 -4.15
N ILE A 73 0.87 -37.41 -4.03
CA ILE A 73 -0.48 -36.94 -3.66
C ILE A 73 -1.53 -37.41 -4.67
N ARG A 74 -1.24 -37.29 -5.98
CA ARG A 74 -2.14 -37.77 -7.04
C ARG A 74 -2.40 -39.27 -6.94
N SER A 75 -1.35 -40.06 -6.70
CA SER A 75 -1.45 -41.51 -6.57
C SER A 75 -2.42 -41.89 -5.45
N ILE A 76 -2.26 -41.27 -4.28
CA ILE A 76 -3.14 -41.49 -3.12
C ILE A 76 -4.58 -41.07 -3.46
N LYS A 77 -4.77 -39.89 -4.04
CA LYS A 77 -6.10 -39.39 -4.43
C LYS A 77 -6.83 -40.35 -5.37
N ASN A 78 -6.15 -40.86 -6.39
CA ASN A 78 -6.74 -41.76 -7.39
C ASN A 78 -7.09 -43.14 -6.81
N THR A 79 -6.45 -43.54 -5.71
CA THR A 79 -6.68 -44.82 -5.03
C THR A 79 -7.12 -44.63 -3.57
N LYS A 80 -7.92 -43.58 -3.32
CA LYS A 80 -8.30 -43.10 -1.97
C LYS A 80 -8.80 -44.19 -1.02
N ARG A 81 -9.49 -45.22 -1.53
CA ARG A 81 -10.01 -46.33 -0.71
C ARG A 81 -8.91 -47.18 -0.05
N SER A 82 -7.69 -47.15 -0.57
CA SER A 82 -6.54 -47.92 -0.07
C SER A 82 -5.68 -47.16 0.94
N TYR A 83 -5.97 -45.88 1.20
CA TYR A 83 -5.17 -45.02 2.06
C TYR A 83 -6.00 -44.43 3.19
N ALA A 84 -5.36 -44.21 4.33
CA ALA A 84 -5.89 -43.48 5.47
C ALA A 84 -5.97 -41.97 5.21
N LEU A 85 -5.09 -41.45 4.35
CA LEU A 85 -5.07 -40.04 3.97
C LEU A 85 -6.35 -39.66 3.21
N TRP A 86 -7.30 -39.11 3.94
CA TRP A 86 -8.63 -38.76 3.47
C TRP A 86 -8.66 -37.41 2.76
N SER A 87 -7.84 -36.46 3.22
CA SER A 87 -7.70 -35.14 2.61
C SER A 87 -6.30 -34.58 2.84
N SER A 88 -5.83 -33.76 1.91
CA SER A 88 -4.64 -32.94 2.06
C SER A 88 -5.02 -31.49 1.80
N VAL A 89 -4.71 -30.62 2.74
CA VAL A 89 -4.96 -29.18 2.68
C VAL A 89 -3.60 -28.51 2.57
N VAL A 90 -3.36 -27.84 1.44
CA VAL A 90 -2.19 -27.00 1.24
C VAL A 90 -2.55 -25.55 1.54
N ILE A 91 -1.69 -24.85 2.27
CA ILE A 91 -1.85 -23.47 2.70
C ILE A 91 -0.70 -22.66 2.10
N GLY A 92 -1.00 -21.45 1.67
CA GLY A 92 -0.05 -20.54 1.04
C GLY A 92 -0.74 -19.40 0.29
N PRO A 93 0.05 -18.51 -0.34
CA PRO A 93 -0.45 -17.39 -1.13
C PRO A 93 -1.21 -17.87 -2.36
N LEU A 94 -1.91 -16.95 -3.04
CA LEU A 94 -2.73 -17.25 -4.23
C LEU A 94 -1.95 -18.00 -5.33
N SER A 95 -0.62 -17.82 -5.40
CA SER A 95 0.24 -18.50 -6.36
C SER A 95 0.18 -20.02 -6.27
N ILE A 96 -0.11 -20.60 -5.11
CA ILE A 96 -0.17 -22.06 -4.93
C ILE A 96 -1.18 -22.73 -5.87
N LEU A 97 -2.20 -22.00 -6.32
CA LEU A 97 -3.19 -22.49 -7.29
C LEU A 97 -2.57 -22.80 -8.65
N PHE A 98 -1.43 -22.19 -8.95
CA PHE A 98 -0.70 -22.33 -10.22
C PHE A 98 0.53 -23.24 -10.11
N LEU A 99 0.78 -23.84 -8.94
CA LEU A 99 1.94 -24.70 -8.76
C LEU A 99 1.81 -25.97 -9.61
N LYS A 100 2.78 -26.17 -10.50
CA LYS A 100 2.89 -27.30 -11.43
C LYS A 100 4.35 -27.72 -11.61
N SER A 101 4.56 -28.83 -12.28
CA SER A 101 5.88 -29.27 -12.79
C SER A 101 5.79 -29.50 -14.30
N ASP A 102 6.92 -29.53 -14.99
CA ASP A 102 6.98 -29.79 -16.44
C ASP A 102 6.38 -31.15 -16.79
N LYS A 103 6.52 -32.13 -15.89
CA LYS A 103 5.95 -33.48 -16.03
C LYS A 103 4.49 -33.58 -15.58
N ILE A 104 4.04 -32.67 -14.71
CA ILE A 104 2.69 -32.68 -14.14
C ILE A 104 2.03 -31.31 -14.30
N ASN A 105 1.26 -31.20 -15.39
CA ASN A 105 0.58 -29.96 -15.80
C ASN A 105 -0.78 -29.71 -15.14
N VAL A 106 -1.26 -30.62 -14.28
CA VAL A 106 -2.57 -30.51 -13.60
C VAL A 106 -2.36 -30.66 -12.10
N SER A 107 -2.88 -29.74 -11.29
CA SER A 107 -2.76 -29.86 -9.83
C SER A 107 -3.49 -31.11 -9.31
N PRO A 108 -2.91 -31.88 -8.37
CA PRO A 108 -3.62 -32.95 -7.69
C PRO A 108 -4.66 -32.42 -6.70
N PHE A 109 -4.61 -31.13 -6.33
CA PHE A 109 -5.54 -30.48 -5.41
C PHE A 109 -6.79 -29.97 -6.12
N ASN A 110 -7.86 -29.70 -5.36
CA ASN A 110 -9.06 -29.08 -5.90
C ASN A 110 -8.84 -27.58 -6.07
N VAL A 111 -8.26 -27.18 -7.21
CA VAL A 111 -7.97 -25.77 -7.52
C VAL A 111 -9.19 -24.99 -8.03
N LYS A 112 -10.30 -25.67 -8.35
CA LYS A 112 -11.52 -25.01 -8.85
C LYS A 112 -12.28 -24.28 -7.73
N GLU A 113 -12.18 -24.79 -6.50
CA GLU A 113 -12.87 -24.26 -5.33
C GLU A 113 -11.87 -24.12 -4.16
N PRO A 114 -10.93 -23.17 -4.22
CA PRO A 114 -10.00 -22.93 -3.14
C PRO A 114 -10.71 -22.31 -1.93
N PHE A 115 -10.32 -22.73 -0.73
CA PHE A 115 -10.76 -22.08 0.51
C PHE A 115 -9.96 -20.79 0.70
N ARG A 116 -10.62 -19.65 0.50
CA ARG A 116 -10.02 -18.34 0.77
C ARG A 116 -10.21 -17.99 2.24
N ASN A 117 -9.14 -17.61 2.92
CA ASN A 117 -9.24 -17.01 4.24
C ASN A 117 -9.54 -15.51 4.07
N PRO A 118 -10.75 -15.04 4.41
CA PRO A 118 -11.11 -13.63 4.21
C PRO A 118 -10.41 -12.73 5.23
N ASN A 119 -10.23 -11.46 4.86
CA ASN A 119 -9.86 -10.42 5.81
C ASN A 119 -10.95 -10.24 6.87
N PHE A 120 -10.58 -9.71 8.04
CA PHE A 120 -11.53 -9.38 9.08
C PHE A 120 -12.52 -8.32 8.61
N THR A 121 -13.77 -8.46 9.04
CA THR A 121 -14.76 -7.38 8.93
C THR A 121 -14.50 -6.31 9.99
N LEU A 122 -15.03 -5.10 9.79
CA LEU A 122 -14.95 -4.03 10.81
C LEU A 122 -15.45 -4.52 12.18
N ALA A 123 -16.56 -5.27 12.23
CA ALA A 123 -17.08 -5.81 13.49
C ALA A 123 -16.12 -6.80 14.18
N GLN A 124 -15.38 -7.60 13.41
CA GLN A 124 -14.34 -8.49 13.94
C GLN A 124 -13.14 -7.69 14.48
N VAL A 125 -12.70 -6.65 13.76
CA VAL A 125 -11.63 -5.76 14.22
C VAL A 125 -12.06 -5.03 15.50
N GLU A 126 -13.28 -4.50 15.56
CA GLU A 126 -13.84 -3.90 16.76
C GLU A 126 -13.89 -4.86 17.94
N SER A 127 -14.35 -6.08 17.72
CA SER A 127 -14.40 -7.11 18.76
C SER A 127 -13.00 -7.43 19.29
N LEU A 128 -12.03 -7.59 18.39
CA LEU A 128 -10.63 -7.84 18.73
C LEU A 128 -10.02 -6.71 19.56
N TYR A 129 -10.19 -5.45 19.12
CA TYR A 129 -9.64 -4.30 19.84
C TYR A 129 -10.35 -3.99 21.15
N LYS A 130 -11.65 -4.27 21.26
CA LYS A 130 -12.38 -4.21 22.54
C LYS A 130 -11.83 -5.24 23.54
N ALA A 131 -11.57 -6.46 23.10
CA ALA A 131 -10.94 -7.49 23.93
C ALA A 131 -9.51 -7.08 24.35
N TYR A 132 -8.69 -6.62 23.39
CA TYR A 132 -7.35 -6.11 23.67
C TYR A 132 -7.36 -4.95 24.67
N GLY A 133 -8.23 -3.95 24.49
CA GLY A 133 -8.35 -2.80 25.39
C GLY A 133 -8.69 -3.23 26.82
N LYS A 134 -9.62 -4.18 26.98
CA LYS A 134 -9.99 -4.76 28.27
C LYS A 134 -8.80 -5.46 28.95
N ASP A 135 -8.09 -6.31 28.21
CA ASP A 135 -6.97 -7.08 28.75
C ASP A 135 -5.78 -6.19 29.10
N ALA A 136 -5.47 -5.20 28.26
CA ALA A 136 -4.37 -4.28 28.45
C ALA A 136 -4.70 -3.09 29.38
N LYS A 137 -5.95 -3.01 29.89
CA LYS A 137 -6.48 -1.91 30.71
C LYS A 137 -6.23 -0.54 30.07
N LEU A 138 -6.62 -0.42 28.81
CA LEU A 138 -6.52 0.82 28.03
C LEU A 138 -7.82 1.05 27.27
N THR A 139 -8.15 2.31 27.02
CA THR A 139 -9.30 2.70 26.21
C THR A 139 -8.80 3.09 24.83
N ILE A 140 -9.41 2.56 23.77
CA ILE A 140 -9.11 2.97 22.38
C ILE A 140 -10.36 3.62 21.82
N ALA A 141 -10.21 4.84 21.31
CA ALA A 141 -11.29 5.55 20.65
C ALA A 141 -11.83 4.74 19.45
N PRO A 142 -13.17 4.63 19.27
CA PRO A 142 -13.75 3.90 18.14
C PRO A 142 -13.23 4.34 16.77
N GLU A 143 -12.93 5.62 16.61
CA GLU A 143 -12.38 6.22 15.39
C GLU A 143 -10.99 5.66 15.06
N VAL A 144 -10.16 5.36 16.06
CA VAL A 144 -8.86 4.69 15.87
C VAL A 144 -9.06 3.27 15.37
N ILE A 145 -10.05 2.55 15.90
CA ILE A 145 -10.36 1.18 15.49
C ILE A 145 -10.89 1.15 14.04
N LYS A 146 -11.78 2.11 13.70
CA LYS A 146 -12.30 2.28 12.33
C LYS A 146 -11.15 2.55 11.36
N ASP A 147 -10.26 3.48 11.69
CA ASP A 147 -9.12 3.80 10.85
C ASP A 147 -8.14 2.63 10.69
N ILE A 148 -7.90 1.85 11.75
CA ILE A 148 -7.12 0.61 11.64
C ILE A 148 -7.76 -0.34 10.64
N TYR A 149 -9.07 -0.55 10.69
CA TYR A 149 -9.76 -1.39 9.72
C TYR A 149 -9.60 -0.84 8.28
N GLU A 150 -9.83 0.45 8.07
CA GLU A 150 -9.74 1.10 6.76
C GLU A 150 -8.32 0.98 6.19
N ARG A 151 -7.29 1.30 6.98
CA ARG A 151 -5.89 1.27 6.55
C ARG A 151 -5.36 -0.11 6.26
N THR A 152 -5.85 -1.11 6.99
CA THR A 152 -5.44 -2.51 6.84
C THR A 152 -6.31 -3.29 5.88
N ASN A 153 -7.47 -2.74 5.50
CA ASN A 153 -8.53 -3.44 4.79
C ASN A 153 -8.90 -4.78 5.49
N GLY A 154 -8.82 -4.80 6.82
CA GLY A 154 -9.05 -5.98 7.66
C GLY A 154 -7.98 -7.08 7.59
N HIS A 155 -6.84 -6.87 6.92
CA HIS A 155 -5.79 -7.89 6.82
C HIS A 155 -5.25 -8.25 8.21
N ALA A 156 -5.46 -9.50 8.65
CA ALA A 156 -5.22 -9.94 10.02
C ALA A 156 -3.80 -9.63 10.51
N GLY A 157 -2.77 -9.85 9.67
CA GLY A 157 -1.39 -9.55 10.02
C GLY A 157 -1.13 -8.05 10.26
N LEU A 158 -1.77 -7.17 9.46
CA LEU A 158 -1.62 -5.72 9.61
C LEU A 158 -2.43 -5.19 10.79
N VAL A 159 -3.64 -5.73 11.00
CA VAL A 159 -4.47 -5.43 12.17
C VAL A 159 -3.70 -5.77 13.46
N CYS A 160 -3.12 -6.96 13.56
CA CYS A 160 -2.30 -7.35 14.70
C CYS A 160 -1.03 -6.48 14.84
N LEU A 161 -0.43 -6.07 13.72
CA LEU A 161 0.72 -5.17 13.73
C LEU A 161 0.38 -3.80 14.32
N CYS A 162 -0.78 -3.24 14.00
CA CYS A 162 -1.27 -2.00 14.64
C CYS A 162 -1.43 -2.17 16.15
N GLY A 163 -1.99 -3.30 16.61
CA GLY A 163 -2.10 -3.60 18.04
C GLY A 163 -0.74 -3.67 18.73
N LYS A 164 0.24 -4.28 18.05
CA LYS A 164 1.62 -4.32 18.50
C LYS A 164 2.26 -2.93 18.57
N ALA A 165 2.08 -2.12 17.53
CA ALA A 165 2.58 -0.75 17.48
C ALA A 165 2.00 0.11 18.62
N ILE A 166 0.70 -0.02 18.90
CA ILE A 166 0.06 0.62 20.06
C ILE A 166 0.73 0.18 21.35
N SER A 167 0.89 -1.13 21.55
CA SER A 167 1.47 -1.70 22.77
C SER A 167 2.90 -1.19 23.05
N TYR A 168 3.78 -1.23 22.04
CA TYR A 168 5.19 -0.88 22.23
C TYR A 168 5.47 0.63 22.17
N SER A 169 4.76 1.37 21.33
CA SER A 169 5.12 2.75 20.98
C SER A 169 4.19 3.80 21.60
N LEU A 170 2.91 3.47 21.81
CA LEU A 170 1.90 4.46 22.25
C LEU A 170 1.48 4.30 23.69
N VAL A 171 1.48 3.09 24.26
CA VAL A 171 1.11 2.88 25.68
C VAL A 171 1.94 3.76 26.63
N LYS A 172 3.21 4.02 26.33
CA LYS A 172 4.10 4.87 27.13
C LYS A 172 3.80 6.37 26.99
N LYS A 173 3.03 6.76 25.99
CA LYS A 173 2.65 8.15 25.67
C LYS A 173 1.22 8.49 26.08
N LEU A 174 0.48 7.51 26.61
CA LEU A 174 -0.90 7.73 27.06
C LEU A 174 -0.90 8.56 28.35
N ASP A 175 -2.00 9.27 28.55
CA ASP A 175 -2.30 9.99 29.78
C ASP A 175 -2.61 9.06 30.96
N GLU A 176 -2.89 9.65 32.13
CA GLU A 176 -3.29 8.90 33.34
C GLU A 176 -4.55 8.04 33.11
N GLY A 177 -5.44 8.48 32.22
CA GLY A 177 -6.64 7.76 31.79
C GLY A 177 -6.35 6.56 30.89
N ARG A 178 -5.10 6.39 30.44
CA ARG A 178 -4.65 5.36 29.49
C ARG A 178 -5.55 5.27 28.27
N SER A 179 -5.92 6.44 27.74
CA SER A 179 -6.80 6.56 26.58
C SER A 179 -5.99 6.88 25.33
N LEU A 180 -6.14 6.06 24.29
CA LEU A 180 -5.63 6.34 22.96
C LEU A 180 -6.70 7.05 22.14
N ASP A 181 -6.50 8.35 21.94
CA ASP A 181 -7.34 9.18 21.07
C ASP A 181 -6.84 9.16 19.61
N PHE A 182 -7.68 9.71 18.73
CA PHE A 182 -7.40 9.78 17.29
C PHE A 182 -6.25 10.73 16.96
N LYS A 183 -6.01 11.77 17.77
CA LYS A 183 -4.95 12.75 17.56
C LYS A 183 -3.58 12.12 17.76
N LEU A 184 -3.39 11.40 18.86
CA LEU A 184 -2.16 10.67 19.15
C LEU A 184 -1.91 9.56 18.13
N TRP A 185 -2.96 8.85 17.73
CA TRP A 185 -2.88 7.84 16.65
C TRP A 185 -2.45 8.47 15.32
N SER A 186 -3.05 9.58 14.91
CA SER A 186 -2.71 10.27 13.66
C SER A 186 -1.26 10.81 13.67
N LYS A 187 -0.81 11.36 14.79
CA LYS A 187 0.60 11.77 14.97
C LYS A 187 1.58 10.60 14.90
N PHE A 188 1.18 9.42 15.36
CA PHE A 188 1.99 8.22 15.20
C PHE A 188 2.10 7.78 13.75
N LEU A 189 1.01 7.86 12.99
CA LEU A 189 0.97 7.41 11.60
C LEU A 189 1.74 8.30 10.63
N VAL A 190 1.88 9.61 10.92
CA VAL A 190 2.78 10.48 10.14
C VAL A 190 4.25 10.21 10.41
N SER A 191 4.58 9.52 11.52
CA SER A 191 5.95 9.15 11.83
C SER A 191 6.43 7.92 11.05
N SER A 192 7.75 7.75 10.95
CA SER A 192 8.35 6.56 10.35
C SER A 192 8.06 5.24 11.09
N LEU A 193 7.59 5.30 12.34
CA LEU A 193 7.56 4.16 13.25
C LEU A 193 6.65 3.02 12.79
N MET A 194 5.52 3.32 12.15
CA MET A 194 4.60 2.27 11.67
C MET A 194 5.23 1.46 10.53
N PHE A 195 5.79 2.13 9.52
CA PHE A 195 6.44 1.45 8.39
C PHE A 195 7.74 0.76 8.79
N ASN A 196 8.52 1.36 9.70
CA ASN A 196 9.68 0.70 10.31
C ASN A 196 9.24 -0.59 11.03
N SER A 197 8.09 -0.59 11.70
CA SER A 197 7.54 -1.80 12.32
C SER A 197 7.10 -2.83 11.29
N MET A 198 6.55 -2.40 10.14
CA MET A 198 6.15 -3.30 9.05
C MET A 198 7.34 -4.04 8.45
N ILE A 199 8.43 -3.32 8.10
CA ILE A 199 9.58 -3.95 7.43
C ILE A 199 10.37 -4.92 8.33
N MET A 200 10.18 -4.85 9.65
CA MET A 200 10.74 -5.81 10.59
C MET A 200 10.03 -7.18 10.56
N TYR A 201 8.87 -7.27 9.91
CA TYR A 201 8.16 -8.52 9.71
C TYR A 201 8.60 -9.19 8.42
N LEU A 202 8.97 -10.47 8.52
CA LEU A 202 9.53 -11.23 7.40
C LEU A 202 8.66 -11.21 6.15
N THR A 203 7.33 -11.28 6.29
CA THR A 203 6.39 -11.25 5.16
C THR A 203 6.47 -9.95 4.36
N PHE A 204 6.45 -8.80 5.03
CA PHE A 204 6.51 -7.49 4.35
C PHE A 204 7.92 -7.20 3.83
N LYS A 205 8.95 -7.65 4.57
CA LYS A 205 10.32 -7.58 4.11
C LYS A 205 10.51 -8.37 2.82
N LYS A 206 10.03 -9.62 2.77
CA LYS A 206 10.07 -10.47 1.59
C LYS A 206 9.33 -9.83 0.41
N MET A 207 8.12 -9.30 0.63
CA MET A 207 7.39 -8.55 -0.40
C MET A 207 8.23 -7.39 -0.96
N VAL A 208 8.85 -6.57 -0.10
CA VAL A 208 9.71 -5.47 -0.55
C VAL A 208 10.92 -5.97 -1.33
N ASP A 209 11.62 -6.98 -0.80
CA ASP A 209 12.78 -7.59 -1.45
C ASP A 209 12.42 -8.16 -2.83
N ASP A 210 11.27 -8.83 -2.95
CA ASP A 210 10.78 -9.43 -4.20
C ASP A 210 10.39 -8.35 -5.23
N LEU A 211 9.78 -7.24 -4.79
CA LEU A 211 9.48 -6.10 -5.67
C LEU A 211 10.74 -5.36 -6.14
N LEU A 212 11.83 -5.37 -5.36
CA LEU A 212 13.09 -4.74 -5.74
C LEU A 212 13.89 -5.54 -6.76
N ARG A 213 13.50 -6.78 -7.07
CA ARG A 213 14.20 -7.63 -8.03
C ARG A 213 14.05 -7.10 -9.46
N PRO A 214 15.06 -7.27 -10.34
CA PRO A 214 14.99 -6.80 -11.72
C PRO A 214 13.81 -7.37 -12.53
N ASP A 215 13.38 -8.59 -12.26
CA ASP A 215 12.25 -9.27 -12.92
C ASP A 215 10.89 -8.70 -12.52
N ALA A 216 10.79 -7.97 -11.40
CA ALA A 216 9.57 -7.28 -10.97
C ALA A 216 9.39 -5.90 -11.63
N LYS A 217 10.38 -5.38 -12.38
CA LYS A 217 10.39 -4.00 -12.89
C LYS A 217 9.17 -3.65 -13.74
N GLU A 218 8.77 -4.53 -14.67
CA GLU A 218 7.59 -4.30 -15.52
C GLU A 218 6.30 -4.24 -14.70
N ALA A 219 6.18 -5.09 -13.68
CA ALA A 219 5.03 -5.09 -12.78
C ALA A 219 4.99 -3.80 -11.95
N LEU A 220 6.13 -3.30 -11.50
CA LEU A 220 6.21 -2.03 -10.78
C LEU A 220 5.95 -0.80 -11.65
N ASP A 221 6.41 -0.78 -12.91
CA ASP A 221 6.04 0.27 -13.87
C ASP A 221 4.52 0.30 -14.07
N PHE A 222 3.93 -0.89 -14.22
CA PHE A 222 2.48 -1.04 -14.32
C PHE A 222 1.78 -0.54 -13.05
N LEU A 223 2.22 -0.98 -11.87
CA LEU A 223 1.70 -0.56 -10.56
C LEU A 223 1.72 0.97 -10.40
N ARG A 224 2.88 1.61 -10.63
CA ARG A 224 3.07 3.07 -10.55
C ARG A 224 2.17 3.81 -11.55
N SER A 225 1.94 3.24 -12.73
CA SER A 225 1.13 3.88 -13.78
C SER A 225 -0.38 3.72 -13.63
N VAL A 226 -0.88 2.88 -12.70
CA VAL A 226 -2.31 2.53 -12.61
C VAL A 226 -2.86 2.54 -11.19
N PHE A 227 -2.12 2.04 -10.20
CA PHE A 227 -2.68 1.68 -8.89
C PHE A 227 -2.14 2.47 -7.71
N ILE A 228 -0.89 2.93 -7.72
CA ILE A 228 -0.33 3.63 -6.55
C ILE A 228 -1.18 4.85 -6.18
N GLY A 229 -1.46 4.97 -4.88
CA GLY A 229 -2.31 6.01 -4.31
C GLY A 229 -3.78 5.94 -4.72
N PHE A 230 -4.25 4.84 -5.32
CA PHE A 230 -5.64 4.65 -5.71
C PHE A 230 -6.20 3.30 -5.27
N PHE A 231 -7.31 3.36 -4.54
CA PHE A 231 -7.78 2.23 -3.74
C PHE A 231 -9.07 1.60 -4.25
N ASP A 232 -9.64 2.09 -5.35
CA ASP A 232 -10.78 1.45 -6.01
C ASP A 232 -10.37 0.37 -7.01
N PHE A 233 -11.35 -0.46 -7.35
CA PHE A 233 -11.20 -1.52 -8.33
C PHE A 233 -11.07 -0.99 -9.76
N ILE A 234 -10.02 -1.42 -10.46
CA ILE A 234 -9.75 -1.11 -11.86
C ILE A 234 -9.83 -2.39 -12.70
N GLN A 235 -10.67 -2.35 -13.73
CA GLN A 235 -10.80 -3.43 -14.71
C GLN A 235 -9.63 -3.43 -15.70
N ILE A 236 -8.90 -4.55 -15.78
CA ILE A 236 -7.75 -4.73 -16.67
C ILE A 236 -8.12 -5.64 -17.85
N ASN A 237 -8.11 -5.06 -19.05
CA ASN A 237 -8.53 -5.77 -20.27
C ASN A 237 -7.37 -6.37 -21.06
N ILE A 238 -6.17 -5.83 -20.92
CA ILE A 238 -4.99 -6.26 -21.68
C ILE A 238 -4.38 -7.50 -21.03
N ILE A 239 -4.20 -8.58 -21.80
CA ILE A 239 -3.74 -9.89 -21.29
C ILE A 239 -2.38 -9.78 -20.59
N ASN A 240 -1.42 -9.04 -21.16
CA ASN A 240 -0.11 -8.88 -20.54
C ASN A 240 -0.20 -8.13 -19.20
N GLU A 241 -1.00 -7.06 -19.14
CA GLU A 241 -1.21 -6.32 -17.89
C GLU A 241 -1.93 -7.15 -16.82
N ARG A 242 -2.82 -8.08 -17.21
CA ARG A 242 -3.42 -9.04 -16.27
C ARG A 242 -2.35 -9.90 -15.62
N ARG A 243 -1.35 -10.37 -16.37
CA ARG A 243 -0.23 -11.15 -15.81
C ARG A 243 0.59 -10.34 -14.80
N LEU A 244 0.83 -9.05 -15.08
CA LEU A 244 1.49 -8.14 -14.15
C LEU A 244 0.65 -7.92 -12.89
N ALA A 245 -0.67 -7.73 -13.04
CA ALA A 245 -1.59 -7.59 -11.91
C ALA A 245 -1.69 -8.88 -11.07
N ASP A 246 -1.69 -10.05 -11.71
CA ASP A 246 -1.68 -11.35 -11.04
C ASP A 246 -0.39 -11.57 -10.26
N PHE A 247 0.76 -11.20 -10.83
CA PHE A 247 2.05 -11.19 -10.12
C PHE A 247 1.97 -10.31 -8.86
N LEU A 248 1.52 -9.07 -8.99
CA LEU A 248 1.36 -8.15 -7.85
C LEU A 248 0.34 -8.67 -6.82
N THR A 249 -0.65 -9.45 -7.24
CA THR A 249 -1.61 -10.10 -6.34
C THR A 249 -0.97 -11.24 -5.56
N VAL A 250 -0.08 -12.00 -6.20
CA VAL A 250 0.72 -13.05 -5.54
C VAL A 250 1.65 -12.45 -4.49
N GLU A 251 2.29 -11.33 -4.81
CA GLU A 251 3.15 -10.60 -3.87
C GLU A 251 2.36 -9.93 -2.72
N GLY A 252 1.02 -9.94 -2.76
CA GLY A 252 0.17 -9.32 -1.73
C GLY A 252 0.02 -7.80 -1.87
N VAL A 253 0.46 -7.22 -2.98
CA VAL A 253 0.35 -5.78 -3.28
C VAL A 253 -1.06 -5.43 -3.76
N LEU A 254 -1.61 -6.26 -4.63
CA LEU A 254 -2.97 -6.11 -5.15
C LEU A 254 -3.90 -7.18 -4.60
N ILE A 255 -5.20 -6.90 -4.63
CA ILE A 255 -6.26 -7.91 -4.46
C ILE A 255 -7.18 -7.89 -5.66
N ARG A 256 -7.70 -9.07 -6.00
CA ARG A 256 -8.64 -9.27 -7.10
C ARG A 256 -10.06 -9.38 -6.57
N LYS A 257 -11.00 -8.70 -7.24
CA LYS A 257 -12.41 -8.63 -6.81
C LYS A 257 -13.08 -10.00 -6.73
N SER A 258 -12.83 -10.85 -7.73
CA SER A 258 -13.31 -12.24 -7.77
C SER A 258 -12.40 -13.10 -8.66
N ASP A 259 -12.59 -14.42 -8.64
CA ASP A 259 -11.84 -15.34 -9.51
C ASP A 259 -12.14 -15.15 -11.01
N THR A 260 -13.28 -14.57 -11.35
CA THR A 260 -13.77 -14.44 -12.73
C THR A 260 -13.60 -13.04 -13.30
N GLU A 261 -13.47 -12.01 -12.46
CA GLU A 261 -13.32 -10.62 -12.87
C GLU A 261 -11.85 -10.19 -12.81
N PHE A 262 -11.30 -9.70 -13.93
CA PHE A 262 -9.95 -9.12 -13.98
C PHE A 262 -9.95 -7.67 -13.46
N SER A 263 -10.51 -7.50 -12.27
CA SER A 263 -10.64 -6.23 -11.58
C SER A 263 -9.82 -6.27 -10.30
N TYR A 264 -8.92 -5.31 -10.14
CA TYR A 264 -7.89 -5.30 -9.10
C TYR A 264 -7.88 -3.98 -8.35
N ARG A 265 -7.41 -3.96 -7.11
CA ARG A 265 -7.12 -2.75 -6.33
C ARG A 265 -5.94 -2.99 -5.39
N MET A 266 -5.37 -1.91 -4.83
CA MET A 266 -4.38 -2.02 -3.74
C MET A 266 -4.93 -2.86 -2.58
N SER A 267 -4.09 -3.74 -2.03
CA SER A 267 -4.51 -4.68 -0.98
C SER A 267 -4.89 -3.98 0.32
N SER A 268 -4.18 -2.90 0.66
CA SER A 268 -4.46 -2.01 1.79
C SER A 268 -3.68 -0.69 1.63
N ILE A 269 -4.08 0.33 2.40
CA ILE A 269 -3.38 1.63 2.44
C ILE A 269 -1.98 1.47 3.04
N PHE A 270 -1.81 0.60 4.02
CA PHE A 270 -0.47 0.34 4.57
C PHE A 270 0.46 -0.33 3.56
N VAL A 271 -0.03 -1.22 2.72
CA VAL A 271 0.79 -1.82 1.66
C VAL A 271 1.15 -0.79 0.59
N ASP A 272 0.22 0.09 0.20
CA ASP A 272 0.53 1.23 -0.68
C ASP A 272 1.61 2.13 -0.08
N GLY A 273 1.45 2.56 1.17
CA GLY A 273 2.42 3.39 1.87
C GLY A 273 3.79 2.72 2.01
N LEU A 274 3.82 1.40 2.27
CA LEU A 274 5.07 0.64 2.34
C LEU A 274 5.78 0.64 0.97
N VAL A 275 5.06 0.38 -0.12
CA VAL A 275 5.63 0.39 -1.48
C VAL A 275 6.12 1.79 -1.85
N ARG A 276 5.33 2.84 -1.57
CA ARG A 276 5.71 4.24 -1.82
C ARG A 276 6.95 4.68 -1.06
N ARG A 277 7.21 4.12 0.11
CA ARG A 277 8.34 4.46 0.98
C ARG A 277 9.57 3.61 0.70
N GLU A 278 9.41 2.30 0.64
CA GLU A 278 10.54 1.34 0.67
C GLU A 278 10.90 0.78 -0.73
N VAL A 279 10.05 1.00 -1.76
CA VAL A 279 10.27 0.43 -3.11
C VAL A 279 10.41 1.51 -4.17
N ILE A 280 9.41 2.38 -4.31
CA ILE A 280 9.35 3.38 -5.38
C ILE A 280 10.58 4.32 -5.38
N PRO A 281 11.01 4.92 -4.26
CA PRO A 281 12.13 5.86 -4.25
C PRO A 281 13.45 5.18 -4.65
N LEU A 282 13.66 3.93 -4.21
CA LEU A 282 14.86 3.14 -4.51
C LEU A 282 15.02 2.81 -6.00
N LEU A 283 13.92 2.59 -6.72
CA LEU A 283 13.95 2.25 -8.14
C LEU A 283 13.82 3.47 -9.06
N TYR A 284 13.17 4.53 -8.59
CA TYR A 284 12.89 5.74 -9.38
C TYR A 284 13.50 6.97 -8.71
N LYS A 285 14.84 7.05 -8.79
CA LYS A 285 15.69 7.95 -7.99
C LYS A 285 15.70 9.44 -8.40
N SER A 286 14.96 9.82 -9.44
CA SER A 286 14.99 11.20 -9.94
C SER A 286 14.56 12.19 -8.85
N CYS A 287 15.40 13.17 -8.56
CA CYS A 287 15.16 14.26 -7.63
C CYS A 287 16.02 15.48 -8.03
N PRO A 288 15.75 16.67 -7.47
CA PRO A 288 16.58 17.85 -7.73
C PRO A 288 18.04 17.62 -7.34
N THR A 289 18.96 18.20 -8.11
CA THR A 289 20.41 18.12 -7.89
C THR A 289 20.96 19.28 -7.06
N ILE A 290 20.12 20.26 -6.74
CA ILE A 290 20.46 21.37 -5.86
C ILE A 290 20.24 20.98 -4.39
N PRO A 291 20.90 21.67 -3.44
CA PRO A 291 20.61 21.48 -2.02
C PRO A 291 19.14 21.77 -1.69
N VAL A 292 18.58 21.05 -0.72
CA VAL A 292 17.21 21.25 -0.24
C VAL A 292 17.03 22.71 0.21
N PRO A 293 16.10 23.48 -0.39
CA PRO A 293 15.82 24.85 -0.01
C PRO A 293 15.34 24.95 1.43
N ARG A 294 16.05 25.76 2.20
CA ARG A 294 15.88 25.89 3.64
C ARG A 294 15.93 27.37 4.05
N ILE A 295 15.13 27.72 5.05
CA ILE A 295 15.19 29.03 5.73
C ILE A 295 16.39 29.03 6.67
N ASP A 296 16.56 27.94 7.43
CA ASP A 296 17.71 27.62 8.26
C ASP A 296 17.92 26.10 8.35
N GLU A 297 18.75 25.60 9.28
CA GLU A 297 19.05 24.16 9.36
C GLU A 297 17.82 23.26 9.52
N ASP A 298 16.80 23.73 10.25
CA ASP A 298 15.62 22.94 10.66
C ASP A 298 14.31 23.37 9.98
N TYR A 299 14.29 24.51 9.28
CA TYR A 299 13.09 25.01 8.59
C TYR A 299 13.21 24.93 7.05
N LEU A 300 12.23 24.27 6.41
CA LEU A 300 12.12 24.16 4.96
C LEU A 300 11.54 25.42 4.35
N LYS A 301 12.11 25.83 3.21
CA LYS A 301 11.49 26.84 2.34
C LYS A 301 10.53 26.13 1.39
N VAL A 302 9.33 25.84 1.88
CA VAL A 302 8.37 24.91 1.26
C VAL A 302 8.04 25.25 -0.21
N LEU A 303 7.82 26.52 -0.54
CA LEU A 303 7.50 26.92 -1.92
C LEU A 303 8.62 26.56 -2.90
N ASP A 304 9.87 26.84 -2.53
CA ASP A 304 11.04 26.55 -3.35
C ASP A 304 11.22 25.04 -3.52
N VAL A 305 11.00 24.27 -2.44
CA VAL A 305 10.98 22.80 -2.49
C VAL A 305 9.95 22.29 -3.50
N LEU A 306 8.72 22.84 -3.48
CA LEU A 306 7.66 22.44 -4.42
C LEU A 306 8.02 22.79 -5.88
N ILE A 307 8.55 23.99 -6.12
CA ILE A 307 8.97 24.45 -7.46
C ILE A 307 10.04 23.52 -8.04
N GLU A 308 11.06 23.21 -7.25
CA GLU A 308 12.18 22.38 -7.71
C GLU A 308 11.77 20.91 -7.87
N SER A 309 10.91 20.40 -6.99
CA SER A 309 10.37 19.05 -7.11
C SER A 309 9.66 18.83 -8.44
N ILE A 310 8.85 19.79 -8.90
CA ILE A 310 8.08 19.67 -10.15
C ILE A 310 8.95 19.54 -11.38
N ARG A 311 10.15 20.14 -11.36
CA ARG A 311 11.11 20.00 -12.46
C ARG A 311 11.58 18.57 -12.67
N CYS A 312 11.45 17.72 -11.64
CA CYS A 312 11.88 16.32 -11.64
C CYS A 312 10.72 15.32 -11.79
N PHE A 313 9.50 15.80 -12.10
CA PHE A 313 8.35 14.94 -12.35
C PHE A 313 8.60 14.07 -13.59
N ASP A 314 8.21 12.81 -13.52
CA ASP A 314 8.32 11.89 -14.65
C ASP A 314 7.30 12.26 -15.73
N LYS A 315 7.79 12.94 -16.78
CA LYS A 315 6.98 13.40 -17.91
C LYS A 315 6.14 12.28 -18.53
N THR A 316 6.69 11.06 -18.62
CA THR A 316 6.01 9.91 -19.21
C THR A 316 4.84 9.46 -18.33
N ILE A 317 5.02 9.42 -17.00
CA ILE A 317 3.93 9.12 -16.06
C ILE A 317 2.81 10.16 -16.16
N ILE A 318 3.13 11.44 -16.10
CA ILE A 318 2.12 12.52 -16.19
C ILE A 318 1.37 12.47 -17.52
N CYS A 319 2.07 12.28 -18.64
CA CYS A 319 1.44 12.18 -19.97
C CYS A 319 0.51 10.96 -20.08
N ASN A 320 0.92 9.82 -19.54
CA ASN A 320 0.15 8.58 -19.59
C ASN A 320 -1.06 8.60 -18.66
N ALA A 321 -1.01 9.37 -17.57
CA ALA A 321 -2.09 9.48 -16.61
C ALA A 321 -3.41 9.96 -17.23
N PHE A 322 -3.39 10.81 -18.27
CA PHE A 322 -4.57 11.21 -19.04
C PHE A 322 -5.38 10.04 -19.65
N LYS A 323 -4.79 8.84 -19.71
CA LYS A 323 -5.42 7.62 -20.25
C LYS A 323 -5.49 6.49 -19.22
N ARG A 324 -4.55 6.43 -18.28
CA ARG A 324 -4.40 5.31 -17.33
C ARG A 324 -4.87 5.62 -15.91
N SER A 325 -4.76 6.87 -15.48
CA SER A 325 -5.02 7.30 -14.09
C SER A 325 -5.63 8.70 -14.11
N PHE A 326 -6.87 8.77 -14.59
CA PHE A 326 -7.56 10.04 -14.82
C PHE A 326 -8.81 10.17 -13.96
N LYS A 327 -9.26 11.42 -13.82
CA LYS A 327 -10.61 11.78 -13.44
C LYS A 327 -11.22 12.70 -14.49
N THR A 328 -12.54 12.90 -14.42
CA THR A 328 -13.23 13.87 -15.27
C THR A 328 -13.19 15.24 -14.59
N ALA A 329 -12.54 16.22 -15.24
CA ALA A 329 -12.47 17.59 -14.74
C ALA A 329 -13.82 18.31 -14.86
N LEU A 330 -14.20 19.04 -13.81
CA LEU A 330 -15.38 19.91 -13.76
C LEU A 330 -15.10 21.34 -14.27
N VAL A 331 -13.81 21.63 -14.52
CA VAL A 331 -13.30 22.89 -15.07
C VAL A 331 -13.08 22.77 -16.58
N LYS A 332 -12.93 23.91 -17.26
CA LYS A 332 -12.61 23.92 -18.70
C LYS A 332 -11.15 23.59 -18.92
N VAL A 333 -10.89 22.64 -19.82
CA VAL A 333 -9.55 22.22 -20.22
C VAL A 333 -9.49 22.19 -21.75
N GLY A 334 -8.65 23.04 -22.35
CA GLY A 334 -8.58 23.22 -23.80
C GLY A 334 -9.92 23.69 -24.39
N GLY A 335 -10.61 24.59 -23.68
CA GLY A 335 -11.90 25.18 -24.07
C GLY A 335 -13.11 24.27 -23.88
N ARG A 336 -12.96 23.07 -23.32
CA ARG A 336 -14.04 22.07 -23.18
C ARG A 336 -14.22 21.61 -21.73
N GLN A 337 -15.47 21.38 -21.34
CA GLN A 337 -15.83 20.77 -20.06
C GLN A 337 -15.67 19.24 -20.09
N ASN A 338 -15.66 18.61 -18.92
CA ASN A 338 -15.68 17.14 -18.75
C ASN A 338 -14.51 16.42 -19.46
N ARG A 339 -13.33 17.02 -19.42
CA ARG A 339 -12.11 16.43 -20.00
C ARG A 339 -11.44 15.50 -19.00
N MET A 340 -10.89 14.40 -19.51
CA MET A 340 -10.03 13.53 -18.71
C MET A 340 -8.72 14.25 -18.40
N VAL A 341 -8.38 14.31 -17.13
CA VAL A 341 -7.13 14.89 -16.59
C VAL A 341 -6.52 13.90 -15.60
N PRO A 342 -5.20 13.94 -15.34
CA PRO A 342 -4.60 13.12 -14.30
C PRO A 342 -5.34 13.31 -12.97
N ARG A 343 -5.62 12.22 -12.28
CA ARG A 343 -6.17 12.29 -10.92
C ARG A 343 -5.07 12.64 -9.93
N GLU A 344 -5.49 13.10 -8.75
CA GLU A 344 -4.63 13.61 -7.68
C GLU A 344 -3.53 12.65 -7.25
N SER A 345 -3.87 11.36 -7.12
CA SER A 345 -2.90 10.33 -6.70
C SER A 345 -1.68 10.22 -7.60
N VAL A 346 -1.76 10.67 -8.86
CA VAL A 346 -0.62 10.72 -9.77
C VAL A 346 0.38 11.78 -9.32
N TYR A 347 -0.10 12.98 -8.99
CA TYR A 347 0.75 14.07 -8.52
C TYR A 347 1.28 13.81 -7.11
N ASP A 348 0.43 13.29 -6.22
CA ASP A 348 0.82 12.88 -4.87
C ASP A 348 1.93 11.82 -4.90
N THR A 349 1.79 10.77 -5.72
CA THR A 349 2.81 9.73 -5.85
C THR A 349 4.13 10.30 -6.39
N GLU A 350 4.08 11.14 -7.43
CA GLU A 350 5.30 11.72 -8.00
C GLU A 350 5.98 12.70 -7.06
N LEU A 351 5.22 13.58 -6.40
CA LEU A 351 5.76 14.52 -5.44
C LEU A 351 6.35 13.79 -4.25
N ASN A 352 5.63 12.83 -3.65
CA ASN A 352 6.10 12.06 -2.52
C ASN A 352 7.40 11.31 -2.83
N ARG A 353 7.49 10.64 -3.98
CA ARG A 353 8.72 9.97 -4.43
C ARG A 353 9.91 10.92 -4.47
N ILE A 354 9.73 12.11 -5.04
CA ILE A 354 10.79 13.10 -5.18
C ILE A 354 11.21 13.66 -3.83
N LEU A 355 10.25 14.01 -2.98
CA LEU A 355 10.50 14.50 -1.63
C LEU A 355 11.22 13.45 -0.77
N VAL A 356 10.83 12.17 -0.86
CA VAL A 356 11.53 11.09 -0.15
C VAL A 356 12.98 10.96 -0.67
N ASN A 357 13.19 10.93 -1.99
CA ASN A 357 14.54 10.83 -2.56
C ASN A 357 15.44 12.04 -2.25
N TRP A 358 14.85 13.21 -2.02
CA TRP A 358 15.59 14.45 -1.84
C TRP A 358 15.75 14.81 -0.36
N ILE A 359 14.64 15.06 0.33
CA ILE A 359 14.62 15.59 1.69
C ILE A 359 15.07 14.55 2.71
N VAL A 360 14.61 13.30 2.59
CA VAL A 360 15.00 12.25 3.56
C VAL A 360 16.49 11.95 3.43
N ASN A 361 17.00 11.84 2.20
CA ASN A 361 18.41 11.51 1.97
C ASN A 361 19.38 12.66 2.34
N GLU A 362 19.01 13.91 2.09
CA GLU A 362 19.90 15.06 2.35
C GLU A 362 19.76 15.61 3.78
N CYS A 363 18.54 15.66 4.32
CA CYS A 363 18.26 16.32 5.60
C CYS A 363 17.86 15.35 6.72
N ASN A 364 17.58 14.09 6.40
CA ASN A 364 17.07 13.10 7.36
C ASN A 364 15.76 13.55 8.05
N PHE A 365 14.94 14.34 7.34
CA PHE A 365 13.58 14.69 7.77
C PHE A 365 12.59 13.59 7.38
N GLU A 366 11.45 13.52 8.04
CA GLU A 366 10.43 12.52 7.73
C GLU A 366 9.46 13.07 6.68
N VAL A 367 9.27 12.33 5.58
CA VAL A 367 8.25 12.61 4.56
C VAL A 367 7.28 11.44 4.52
N THR A 368 6.01 11.71 4.77
CA THR A 368 4.96 10.69 4.80
C THR A 368 3.84 11.05 3.83
N GLY A 369 3.62 10.16 2.85
CA GLY A 369 2.43 10.18 2.00
C GLY A 369 1.27 9.54 2.77
N GLN A 370 0.23 10.32 2.98
CA GLN A 370 -1.02 9.94 3.60
C GLN A 370 -2.09 9.70 2.51
N TRP A 371 -3.27 9.25 2.91
CA TRP A 371 -4.32 8.81 1.98
C TRP A 371 -5.62 9.61 2.18
N HIS A 372 -6.34 9.77 1.08
CA HIS A 372 -7.66 10.36 1.03
C HIS A 372 -8.76 9.39 1.45
N LEU A 373 -9.24 9.47 2.70
CA LEU A 373 -10.45 8.75 3.10
C LEU A 373 -11.69 9.33 2.38
N ILE A 374 -12.26 8.58 1.44
CA ILE A 374 -13.62 8.79 0.94
C ILE A 374 -14.48 7.79 1.71
N ASP A 375 -15.26 8.28 2.67
CA ASP A 375 -16.20 7.44 3.41
C ASP A 375 -17.39 7.15 2.49
N HIS A 376 -17.40 6.00 1.81
CA HIS A 376 -18.61 5.51 1.16
C HIS A 376 -19.58 5.00 2.23
N ALA A 377 -20.21 5.92 2.96
CA ALA A 377 -21.36 5.59 3.76
C ALA A 377 -22.59 5.48 2.83
N ASP A 378 -23.26 4.34 2.84
CA ASP A 378 -24.63 4.16 2.32
C ASP A 378 -25.67 5.00 3.10
N ASN A 379 -25.25 6.01 3.88
CA ASN A 379 -26.07 6.93 4.64
C ASN A 379 -25.57 8.35 4.43
N ASP A 380 -26.50 9.31 4.36
CA ASP A 380 -26.35 10.75 4.08
C ASP A 380 -25.37 11.55 4.99
N GLU A 381 -24.43 10.91 5.70
CA GLU A 381 -23.30 11.60 6.32
C GLU A 381 -22.20 11.82 5.28
N LYS A 382 -22.00 13.11 4.92
CA LYS A 382 -20.94 13.58 4.02
C LYS A 382 -19.58 12.91 4.26
N ASP A 383 -18.89 12.60 3.17
CA ASP A 383 -17.52 12.09 3.12
C ASP A 383 -16.61 12.79 4.16
N LYS A 384 -16.25 12.10 5.24
CA LYS A 384 -15.30 12.63 6.23
C LYS A 384 -13.89 12.26 5.80
N HIS A 385 -13.16 13.27 5.30
CA HIS A 385 -11.75 13.15 4.95
C HIS A 385 -10.88 13.37 6.19
N TYR A 386 -10.16 12.34 6.64
CA TYR A 386 -9.42 12.37 7.91
C TYR A 386 -7.95 12.80 7.81
N TYR A 387 -7.37 12.87 6.60
CA TYR A 387 -5.92 13.08 6.43
C TYR A 387 -5.60 14.02 5.28
N SER A 388 -4.48 14.72 5.42
CA SER A 388 -3.82 15.41 4.31
C SER A 388 -3.15 14.44 3.34
N ASP A 389 -2.61 14.90 2.22
CA ASP A 389 -1.85 14.06 1.28
C ASP A 389 -0.42 13.81 1.70
N ILE A 390 0.33 14.85 2.06
CA ILE A 390 1.75 14.72 2.39
C ILE A 390 2.05 15.53 3.64
N THR A 391 2.71 14.88 4.60
CA THR A 391 3.28 15.54 5.78
C THR A 391 4.79 15.50 5.69
N ILE A 392 5.45 16.63 5.99
CA ILE A 392 6.90 16.70 6.16
C ILE A 392 7.18 17.15 7.60
N MET A 393 7.96 16.36 8.34
CA MET A 393 8.34 16.67 9.71
C MET A 393 9.85 16.86 9.81
N THR A 394 10.23 18.06 10.22
CA THR A 394 11.59 18.42 10.62
C THR A 394 11.68 18.47 12.16
N PRO A 395 12.85 18.72 12.76
CA PRO A 395 12.97 18.91 14.21
C PRO A 395 12.11 20.07 14.76
N CYS A 396 11.82 21.08 13.95
CA CYS A 396 11.17 22.32 14.40
C CYS A 396 9.96 22.76 13.56
N GLN A 397 9.62 22.02 12.50
CA GLN A 397 8.54 22.36 11.57
C GLN A 397 7.75 21.12 11.16
N THR A 398 6.44 21.21 11.24
CA THR A 398 5.51 20.26 10.61
C THR A 398 4.79 20.95 9.46
N VAL A 399 5.01 20.45 8.25
CA VAL A 399 4.38 20.94 7.02
C VAL A 399 3.29 19.97 6.59
N VAL A 400 2.10 20.50 6.31
CA VAL A 400 0.97 19.77 5.74
C VAL A 400 0.73 20.25 4.32
N LEU A 401 0.75 19.33 3.36
CA LEU A 401 0.42 19.56 1.97
C LEU A 401 -0.90 18.84 1.64
N GLU A 402 -1.87 19.61 1.19
CA GLU A 402 -3.13 19.14 0.62
C GLU A 402 -3.07 19.33 -0.90
N LEU A 403 -3.06 18.24 -1.63
CA LEU A 403 -2.93 18.23 -3.08
C LEU A 403 -4.30 18.17 -3.71
N LEU A 404 -4.46 18.86 -4.85
CA LEU A 404 -5.64 18.76 -5.68
C LEU A 404 -5.25 18.57 -7.14
N ALA A 405 -6.14 17.92 -7.90
CA ALA A 405 -6.02 17.80 -9.34
C ALA A 405 -7.15 18.54 -10.08
N SER A 406 -6.82 19.59 -10.84
CA SER A 406 -7.76 20.37 -11.67
C SER A 406 -9.06 20.70 -10.94
N ALA A 407 -8.94 21.11 -9.69
CA ALA A 407 -10.06 21.38 -8.81
C ALA A 407 -10.80 22.66 -9.22
N ASN A 408 -12.12 22.62 -9.18
CA ASN A 408 -12.96 23.80 -9.34
C ASN A 408 -13.00 24.64 -8.06
N LYS A 409 -13.60 25.83 -8.13
CA LYS A 409 -13.67 26.77 -6.99
C LYS A 409 -14.38 26.20 -5.76
N LYS A 410 -15.40 25.37 -5.94
CA LYS A 410 -16.13 24.74 -4.84
C LYS A 410 -15.23 23.73 -4.13
N GLU A 411 -14.57 22.85 -4.89
CA GLU A 411 -13.61 21.88 -4.36
C GLU A 411 -12.48 22.60 -3.61
N LEU A 412 -11.87 23.63 -4.21
CA LEU A 412 -10.81 24.42 -3.54
C LEU A 412 -11.27 25.01 -2.20
N ASN A 413 -12.47 25.60 -2.16
CA ASN A 413 -13.02 26.14 -0.91
C ASN A 413 -13.24 25.07 0.16
N GLU A 414 -13.70 23.88 -0.22
CA GLU A 414 -13.86 22.75 0.71
C GLU A 414 -12.50 22.30 1.26
N HIS A 415 -11.46 22.26 0.43
CA HIS A 415 -10.12 21.86 0.87
C HIS A 415 -9.38 22.96 1.68
N PHE A 416 -9.70 24.24 1.47
CA PHE A 416 -9.23 25.32 2.37
C PHE A 416 -9.68 25.11 3.81
N GLU A 417 -10.89 24.56 4.01
CA GLU A 417 -11.39 24.20 5.33
C GLU A 417 -10.71 22.93 5.87
N ARG A 418 -10.55 21.91 5.03
CA ARG A 418 -9.95 20.62 5.43
C ARG A 418 -8.52 20.77 5.92
N VAL A 419 -7.70 21.55 5.21
CA VAL A 419 -6.29 21.73 5.56
C VAL A 419 -6.11 22.38 6.94
N LEU A 420 -7.08 23.21 7.40
CA LEU A 420 -7.08 23.75 8.76
C LEU A 420 -7.27 22.65 9.81
N ASN A 421 -8.19 21.71 9.57
CA ASN A 421 -8.43 20.58 10.47
C ASN A 421 -7.20 19.66 10.55
N TYR A 422 -6.55 19.40 9.41
CA TYR A 422 -5.32 18.59 9.38
C TYR A 422 -4.18 19.28 10.13
N ALA A 423 -4.01 20.58 9.92
CA ALA A 423 -3.03 21.37 10.63
C ALA A 423 -3.27 21.37 12.15
N GLU A 424 -4.52 21.48 12.61
CA GLU A 424 -4.84 21.40 14.04
C GLU A 424 -4.54 20.00 14.62
N MET A 425 -4.94 18.95 13.91
CA MET A 425 -4.73 17.55 14.31
C MET A 425 -3.24 17.24 14.46
N LEU A 426 -2.43 17.63 13.47
CA LEU A 426 -1.00 17.38 13.45
C LEU A 426 -0.18 18.43 14.22
N SER A 427 -0.79 19.56 14.57
CA SER A 427 -0.10 20.72 15.14
C SER A 427 0.92 21.29 14.15
N ALA A 428 0.49 21.49 12.90
CA ALA A 428 1.32 21.92 11.79
C ALA A 428 1.62 23.42 11.82
N ASP A 429 2.86 23.76 11.52
CA ASP A 429 3.37 25.13 11.40
C ASP A 429 3.02 25.73 10.03
N ASP A 430 3.16 24.91 8.98
CA ASP A 430 2.88 25.30 7.61
C ASP A 430 1.79 24.43 6.98
N LYS A 431 0.89 25.08 6.26
CA LYS A 431 -0.24 24.43 5.59
C LYS A 431 -0.42 24.97 4.18
N TRP A 432 -0.36 24.05 3.23
CA TRP A 432 -0.31 24.35 1.82
C TRP A 432 -1.42 23.64 1.07
N ILE A 433 -2.12 24.38 0.22
CA ILE A 433 -2.88 23.82 -0.88
C ILE A 433 -2.00 23.79 -2.12
N VAL A 434 -1.86 22.62 -2.73
CA VAL A 434 -1.07 22.40 -3.94
C VAL A 434 -1.99 21.88 -5.04
N ASN A 435 -2.51 22.78 -5.87
CA ASN A 435 -3.42 22.42 -6.95
C ASN A 435 -2.67 22.25 -8.27
N PHE A 436 -2.48 21.00 -8.70
CA PHE A 436 -2.00 20.67 -10.04
C PHE A 436 -3.16 20.69 -11.02
N THR A 437 -3.14 21.59 -11.99
CA THR A 437 -4.32 21.86 -12.83
C THR A 437 -4.01 21.87 -14.31
N CYS A 438 -4.95 21.36 -15.10
CA CYS A 438 -5.00 21.55 -16.55
C CYS A 438 -6.04 22.61 -16.94
N GLU A 439 -6.64 23.32 -15.98
CA GLU A 439 -7.66 24.34 -16.23
C GLU A 439 -7.12 25.49 -17.07
N ASP A 440 -7.93 25.93 -18.02
CA ASP A 440 -7.62 27.07 -18.87
C ASP A 440 -7.43 28.35 -18.03
N ASP A 441 -6.32 29.06 -18.27
CA ASP A 441 -5.96 30.32 -17.61
C ASP A 441 -5.85 30.27 -16.07
N ALA A 442 -5.71 29.08 -15.47
CA ALA A 442 -5.66 28.91 -14.02
C ALA A 442 -4.55 29.72 -13.31
N THR A 443 -3.39 29.91 -13.96
CA THR A 443 -2.31 30.73 -13.41
C THR A 443 -2.50 32.23 -13.66
N LYS A 444 -3.28 32.61 -14.68
CA LYS A 444 -3.59 34.03 -14.94
C LYS A 444 -4.73 34.54 -14.05
N ASN A 445 -5.68 33.67 -13.73
CA ASN A 445 -6.84 33.95 -12.89
C ASN A 445 -6.97 32.93 -11.74
N PRO A 446 -5.97 32.82 -10.85
CA PRO A 446 -5.96 31.83 -9.78
C PRO A 446 -7.08 32.08 -8.76
N HIS A 447 -7.59 31.00 -8.18
CA HIS A 447 -8.61 31.06 -7.13
C HIS A 447 -7.96 31.02 -5.75
N TRP A 448 -8.00 32.15 -5.05
CA TRP A 448 -7.43 32.28 -3.72
C TRP A 448 -8.44 32.02 -2.61
N PRO A 449 -7.99 31.60 -1.42
CA PRO A 449 -8.83 31.56 -0.23
C PRO A 449 -9.46 32.91 0.08
N PRO A 450 -10.70 32.94 0.60
CA PRO A 450 -11.37 34.17 1.02
C PRO A 450 -10.49 35.01 1.97
N ASN A 451 -10.62 36.33 1.85
CA ASN A 451 -9.93 37.28 2.73
C ASN A 451 -10.82 37.61 3.95
N ASP A 452 -11.08 36.60 4.79
CA ASP A 452 -12.03 36.64 5.91
C ASP A 452 -11.38 36.34 7.28
N ARG A 453 -10.06 36.50 7.36
CA ARG A 453 -9.17 36.13 8.50
C ARG A 453 -9.01 34.64 8.75
N LYS A 454 -9.99 33.81 8.41
CA LYS A 454 -9.96 32.37 8.70
C LYS A 454 -8.81 31.66 7.97
N PHE A 455 -8.60 32.02 6.71
CA PHE A 455 -7.59 31.40 5.85
C PHE A 455 -6.30 32.23 5.74
N GLU A 456 -6.04 33.14 6.69
CA GLU A 456 -4.86 34.00 6.68
C GLU A 456 -3.54 33.23 6.81
N SER A 457 -3.62 32.02 7.37
CA SER A 457 -2.46 31.16 7.60
C SER A 457 -2.34 30.03 6.56
N VAL A 458 -3.13 30.06 5.49
CA VAL A 458 -3.13 29.05 4.41
C VAL A 458 -2.37 29.56 3.20
N ASN A 459 -1.30 28.85 2.84
CA ASN A 459 -0.54 29.06 1.62
C ASN A 459 -1.16 28.28 0.47
N VAL A 460 -1.12 28.83 -0.75
CA VAL A 460 -1.70 28.18 -1.94
C VAL A 460 -0.77 28.33 -3.11
N VAL A 461 -0.55 27.24 -3.84
CA VAL A 461 0.13 27.24 -5.13
C VAL A 461 -0.70 26.48 -6.16
N HIS A 462 -0.85 27.09 -7.33
CA HIS A 462 -1.44 26.49 -8.52
C HIS A 462 -0.33 26.18 -9.51
N PHE A 463 -0.18 24.91 -9.86
CA PHE A 463 0.72 24.46 -10.92
C PHE A 463 -0.09 24.08 -12.15
N TYR A 464 -0.07 24.92 -13.16
CA TYR A 464 -0.64 24.59 -14.46
C TYR A 464 0.35 23.75 -15.26
N HIS A 465 -0.15 22.74 -15.97
CA HIS A 465 0.60 22.11 -17.04
C HIS A 465 -0.27 21.78 -18.25
N ASP A 466 0.33 21.76 -19.43
CA ASP A 466 -0.30 21.24 -20.63
C ASP A 466 -0.29 19.71 -20.66
N ARG A 467 -1.02 19.11 -21.61
CA ARG A 467 -1.15 17.64 -21.70
C ARG A 467 0.17 16.90 -21.89
N LYS A 468 1.16 17.54 -22.52
CA LYS A 468 2.47 16.95 -22.75
C LYS A 468 3.44 17.19 -21.59
N PHE A 469 3.05 17.97 -20.59
CA PHE A 469 3.94 18.39 -19.51
C PHE A 469 5.22 19.02 -20.07
N GLU A 470 5.05 19.94 -21.02
CA GLU A 470 6.10 20.73 -21.68
C GLU A 470 6.03 22.20 -21.30
N ASN A 471 4.83 22.69 -21.02
CA ASN A 471 4.59 24.04 -20.54
C ASN A 471 4.03 23.96 -19.13
N VAL A 472 4.88 24.20 -18.14
CA VAL A 472 4.50 24.25 -16.73
C VAL A 472 4.59 25.69 -16.24
N ARG A 473 3.54 26.14 -15.57
CA ARG A 473 3.42 27.49 -15.03
C ARG A 473 2.91 27.45 -13.61
N MET A 474 3.18 28.50 -12.86
CA MET A 474 2.69 28.60 -11.49
C MET A 474 2.19 29.98 -11.11
N SER A 475 1.26 29.97 -10.16
CA SER A 475 0.89 31.14 -9.37
C SER A 475 0.79 30.73 -7.92
N ALA A 476 1.31 31.54 -7.01
CA ALA A 476 1.26 31.26 -5.57
C ALA A 476 0.82 32.48 -4.77
N ARG A 477 0.15 32.21 -3.65
CA ARG A 477 -0.09 33.12 -2.54
C ARG A 477 0.50 32.48 -1.30
N TYR A 478 1.48 33.12 -0.68
CA TYR A 478 2.16 32.57 0.49
C TYR A 478 2.56 33.67 1.47
N ILE A 479 2.80 33.27 2.72
CA ILE A 479 3.30 34.17 3.77
C ILE A 479 4.81 34.28 3.60
N SER A 480 5.29 35.50 3.41
CA SER A 480 6.71 35.81 3.31
C SER A 480 7.36 36.00 4.68
N ASP A 481 8.69 36.06 4.71
CA ASP A 481 9.47 36.28 5.94
C ASP A 481 9.06 37.54 6.72
N SER A 482 8.46 38.53 6.06
CA SER A 482 7.90 39.72 6.71
C SER A 482 6.54 39.50 7.38
N GLY A 483 6.02 38.26 7.39
CA GLY A 483 4.72 37.91 7.95
C GLY A 483 3.53 38.40 7.12
N THR A 484 3.77 38.87 5.90
CA THR A 484 2.75 39.40 4.98
C THR A 484 2.59 38.53 3.75
N PHE A 485 1.41 38.59 3.14
CA PHE A 485 1.15 37.87 1.90
C PHE A 485 1.98 38.38 0.73
N SER A 486 2.65 37.45 0.06
CA SER A 486 3.32 37.63 -1.22
C SER A 486 2.62 36.83 -2.31
N TYR A 487 2.71 37.32 -3.54
CA TYR A 487 2.06 36.74 -4.70
C TYR A 487 3.06 36.53 -5.84
N ILE A 488 2.96 35.39 -6.49
CA ILE A 488 3.60 35.09 -7.78
C ILE A 488 2.48 34.80 -8.76
N THR A 489 2.53 35.40 -9.95
CA THR A 489 1.49 35.25 -10.97
C THR A 489 2.09 34.83 -12.30
N ASP A 490 1.57 33.73 -12.86
CA ASP A 490 1.85 33.22 -14.21
C ASP A 490 3.34 33.04 -14.53
N GLN A 491 4.12 32.61 -13.54
CA GLN A 491 5.55 32.33 -13.70
C GLN A 491 5.76 31.01 -14.46
N VAL A 492 6.62 31.01 -15.48
CA VAL A 492 7.03 29.80 -16.20
C VAL A 492 8.03 29.00 -15.36
N ILE A 493 7.79 27.70 -15.22
CA ILE A 493 8.75 26.76 -14.62
C ILE A 493 9.47 26.04 -15.75
N GLN A 494 10.79 26.23 -15.81
CA GLN A 494 11.65 25.50 -16.74
C GLN A 494 11.83 24.06 -16.23
N LEU A 495 11.42 23.08 -17.02
CA LEU A 495 11.66 21.66 -16.74
C LEU A 495 13.10 21.29 -17.06
N GLN A 496 13.63 20.27 -16.37
CA GLN A 496 14.99 19.75 -16.57
C GLN A 496 15.10 18.81 -17.77
#